data_AF-A0A6B3DMR7-F1
#
_entry.id   AF-A0A6B3DMR7-F1
#
_cell.length_a   1.000
_cell.length_b   1.000
_cell.length_c   1.000
_cell.angle_alpha   90.00
_cell.angle_beta   90.00
_cell.angle_gamma   90.00
#
_symmetry.space_group_name_H-M   'P 1'
#
loop_
_entity.id
_entity.type
_entity.pdbx_description
1 polymer ?
#
loop_
_entity_poly.entity_id
_entity_poly.type
_entity_poly.pdbx_seq_one_letter_code
_entity_poly.pdbx_strand_id
1 'polypeptide(L)'
;ALPSLLPGGRPATDPRAREEVAAIWGVADLPHRYGRDTGQILAAAADGELQALLVAGVEIADLPDPARARAALAEVGFLVSLELRPSEVSEHADVVLPVAAVAEKAGTFLNWEGRVRSFEAALKPDQMTRRPAPSDLRVLQMLADTMDVHLGLPDLRTAHAELDRLGAWRGPHADDPAESAAPLPRPAA
;
A
#
# COMPACT_ATOMS: atom_id res chain seq x y z
N ALA A 1 5.33 -2.90 -5.61
CA ALA A 1 5.19 -3.42 -4.23
C ALA A 1 6.55 -3.90 -3.74
N LEU A 2 6.81 -3.88 -2.43
CA LEU A 2 8.04 -4.44 -1.84
C LEU A 2 7.71 -5.75 -1.10
N PRO A 3 7.48 -6.87 -1.83
CA PRO A 3 6.98 -8.10 -1.23
C PRO A 3 8.00 -8.83 -0.32
N SER A 4 9.22 -8.33 -0.28
CA SER A 4 10.35 -8.89 0.48
C SER A 4 10.61 -8.20 1.81
N LEU A 5 9.89 -7.13 2.14
CA LEU A 5 10.14 -6.32 3.32
C LEU A 5 8.91 -6.22 4.22
N LEU A 6 9.15 -6.39 5.52
CA LEU A 6 8.25 -6.05 6.61
C LEU A 6 8.51 -4.61 7.09
N PRO A 7 7.62 -4.01 7.90
CA PRO A 7 7.77 -2.63 8.38
C PRO A 7 9.15 -2.32 8.98
N GLY A 8 9.67 -1.13 8.68
CA GLY A 8 11.00 -0.69 9.13
C GLY A 8 12.17 -1.28 8.36
N GLY A 9 11.94 -1.83 7.15
CA GLY A 9 13.01 -2.38 6.29
C GLY A 9 13.50 -3.77 6.72
N ARG A 10 12.67 -4.49 7.45
CA ARG A 10 12.92 -5.84 7.97
C ARG A 10 12.82 -6.87 6.84
N PRO A 11 13.84 -7.70 6.56
CA PRO A 11 13.70 -8.75 5.54
C PRO A 11 12.64 -9.76 5.93
N ALA A 12 11.65 -9.98 5.06
CA ALA A 12 10.60 -10.97 5.30
C ALA A 12 11.13 -12.40 5.41
N THR A 13 12.35 -12.66 4.93
CA THR A 13 13.05 -13.95 5.03
C THR A 13 13.80 -14.16 6.34
N ASP A 14 14.16 -13.13 7.10
CA ASP A 14 14.80 -13.29 8.42
C ASP A 14 13.75 -13.78 9.44
N PRO A 15 13.94 -14.95 10.07
CA PRO A 15 13.02 -15.47 11.09
C PRO A 15 12.79 -14.51 12.26
N ARG A 16 13.84 -13.83 12.73
CA ARG A 16 13.74 -12.88 13.85
C ARG A 16 12.89 -11.67 13.48
N ALA A 17 13.03 -11.20 12.24
CA ALA A 17 12.22 -10.10 11.74
C ALA A 17 10.73 -10.48 11.72
N ARG A 18 10.39 -11.70 11.30
CA ARG A 18 9.01 -12.21 11.35
C ARG A 18 8.51 -12.37 12.78
N GLU A 19 9.33 -12.93 13.67
CA GLU A 19 8.97 -13.13 15.09
C GLU A 19 8.69 -11.79 15.80
N GLU A 20 9.53 -10.78 15.61
CA GLU A 20 9.33 -9.44 16.18
C GLU A 20 7.99 -8.82 15.72
N VAL A 21 7.72 -8.87 14.41
CA VAL A 21 6.51 -8.27 13.83
C VAL A 21 5.26 -9.07 14.24
N ALA A 22 5.32 -10.41 14.20
CA ALA A 22 4.22 -11.27 14.60
C ALA A 22 3.82 -11.03 16.07
N ALA A 23 4.80 -10.89 16.96
CA ALA A 23 4.56 -10.59 18.37
C ALA A 23 3.86 -9.24 18.57
N ILE A 24 4.23 -8.21 17.81
CA ILE A 24 3.62 -6.87 17.92
C ILE A 24 2.20 -6.85 17.34
N TRP A 25 1.99 -7.53 16.22
CA TRP A 25 0.69 -7.67 15.58
C TRP A 25 -0.23 -8.68 16.28
N GLY A 26 0.29 -9.45 17.24
CA GLY A 26 -0.49 -10.45 17.98
C GLY A 26 -0.94 -11.63 17.12
N VAL A 27 -0.18 -11.96 16.07
CA VAL A 27 -0.45 -13.10 15.18
C VAL A 27 0.52 -14.25 15.46
N ALA A 28 0.11 -15.47 15.16
CA ALA A 28 0.91 -16.66 15.44
C ALA A 28 2.20 -16.71 14.62
N ASP A 29 2.10 -16.39 13.32
CA ASP A 29 3.21 -16.36 12.39
C ASP A 29 2.93 -15.43 11.21
N LEU A 30 3.99 -15.14 10.44
CA LEU A 30 3.91 -14.42 9.17
C LEU A 30 4.36 -15.34 8.03
N PRO A 31 3.82 -15.15 6.81
CA PRO A 31 4.26 -15.90 5.65
C PRO A 31 5.77 -15.82 5.45
N HIS A 32 6.40 -16.96 5.19
CA HIS A 32 7.84 -17.08 4.99
C HIS A 32 8.25 -16.97 3.51
N ARG A 33 7.30 -17.04 2.59
CA ARG A 33 7.53 -16.89 1.15
C ARG A 33 7.40 -15.43 0.74
N TYR A 34 8.19 -15.02 -0.24
CA TYR A 34 8.02 -13.72 -0.86
C TYR A 34 6.63 -13.60 -1.47
N GLY A 35 6.00 -12.44 -1.28
CA GLY A 35 4.82 -12.07 -2.03
C GLY A 35 5.15 -11.85 -3.51
N ARG A 36 4.10 -11.63 -4.32
CA ARG A 36 4.26 -11.22 -5.71
C ARG A 36 4.63 -9.73 -5.78
N ASP A 37 5.56 -9.37 -6.65
CA ASP A 37 5.79 -7.96 -7.02
C ASP A 37 4.64 -7.43 -7.90
N THR A 38 4.66 -6.15 -8.25
CA THR A 38 3.57 -5.54 -9.05
C THR A 38 3.40 -6.23 -10.41
N GLY A 39 4.49 -6.57 -11.10
CA GLY A 39 4.42 -7.23 -12.41
C GLY A 39 3.87 -8.65 -12.30
N GLN A 40 4.29 -9.40 -11.29
CA GLN A 40 3.78 -10.72 -10.97
C GLN A 40 2.31 -10.70 -10.54
N ILE A 41 1.87 -9.66 -9.80
CA ILE A 41 0.46 -9.46 -9.45
C ILE A 41 -0.39 -9.27 -10.71
N LEU A 42 0.03 -8.39 -11.63
CA LEU A 42 -0.69 -8.14 -12.88
C LEU A 42 -0.70 -9.37 -13.80
N ALA A 43 0.42 -10.09 -13.88
CA ALA A 43 0.49 -11.35 -14.61
C ALA A 43 -0.50 -12.37 -14.05
N ALA A 44 -0.46 -12.61 -12.73
CA ALA A 44 -1.33 -13.56 -12.07
C ALA A 44 -2.81 -13.17 -12.14
N ALA A 45 -3.14 -11.88 -12.15
CA ALA A 45 -4.50 -11.41 -12.37
C ALA A 45 -4.98 -11.68 -13.81
N ALA A 46 -4.14 -11.38 -14.82
CA ALA A 46 -4.46 -11.68 -16.22
C ALA A 46 -4.56 -13.18 -16.51
N ASP A 47 -3.76 -14.01 -15.84
CA ASP A 47 -3.76 -15.47 -15.98
C ASP A 47 -4.87 -16.15 -15.14
N GLY A 48 -5.65 -15.38 -14.37
CA GLY A 48 -6.72 -15.89 -13.51
C GLY A 48 -6.24 -16.60 -12.23
N GLU A 49 -4.95 -16.56 -11.92
CA GLU A 49 -4.40 -17.07 -10.65
C GLU A 49 -4.79 -16.20 -9.45
N LEU A 50 -4.90 -14.87 -9.66
CA LEU A 50 -5.42 -13.93 -8.67
C LEU A 50 -6.84 -13.54 -9.03
N GLN A 51 -7.77 -13.83 -8.11
CA GLN A 51 -9.19 -13.58 -8.32
C GLN A 51 -9.63 -12.18 -7.89
N ALA A 52 -8.83 -11.50 -7.07
CA ALA A 52 -9.18 -10.19 -6.55
C ALA A 52 -7.97 -9.27 -6.40
N LEU A 53 -8.20 -7.97 -6.59
CA LEU A 53 -7.22 -6.91 -6.38
C LEU A 53 -7.80 -5.78 -5.52
N LEU A 54 -6.96 -5.25 -4.63
CA LEU A 54 -7.19 -4.01 -3.90
C LEU A 54 -6.14 -3.01 -4.36
N VAL A 55 -6.55 -1.93 -5.03
CA VAL A 55 -5.64 -0.94 -5.62
C VAL A 55 -5.83 0.40 -4.93
N ALA A 56 -4.72 1.07 -4.59
CA ALA A 56 -4.73 2.39 -3.96
C ALA A 56 -3.54 3.21 -4.46
N GLY A 57 -3.80 4.41 -4.98
CA GLY A 57 -2.75 5.36 -5.37
C GLY A 57 -1.84 4.87 -6.51
N VAL A 58 -2.39 4.12 -7.47
CA VAL A 58 -1.65 3.64 -8.64
C VAL A 58 -2.28 4.24 -9.89
N GLU A 59 -1.46 4.90 -10.72
CA GLU A 59 -1.84 5.30 -12.07
C GLU A 59 -1.26 4.30 -13.07
N ILE A 60 -2.09 3.77 -13.96
CA ILE A 60 -1.69 2.72 -14.91
C ILE A 60 -0.53 3.19 -15.82
N ALA A 61 -0.49 4.48 -16.15
CA ALA A 61 0.56 5.08 -16.95
C ALA A 61 1.95 5.06 -16.29
N ASP A 62 2.02 4.95 -14.96
CA ASP A 62 3.28 4.90 -14.21
C ASP A 62 3.87 3.48 -14.12
N LEU A 63 3.14 2.48 -14.60
CA LEU A 63 3.58 1.09 -14.58
C LEU A 63 4.52 0.79 -15.76
N PRO A 64 5.49 -0.15 -15.60
CA PRO A 64 6.43 -0.50 -16.67
C PRO A 64 5.78 -0.98 -17.98
N ASP A 65 4.60 -1.62 -17.88
CA ASP A 65 3.79 -2.05 -19.01
C ASP A 65 2.32 -1.66 -18.80
N PRO A 66 1.93 -0.44 -19.19
CA PRO A 66 0.57 0.06 -19.01
C PRO A 66 -0.47 -0.75 -19.80
N ALA A 67 -0.10 -1.31 -20.95
CA ALA A 67 -1.02 -2.08 -21.79
C ALA A 67 -1.38 -3.41 -21.11
N ARG A 68 -0.38 -4.11 -20.58
CA ARG A 68 -0.60 -5.33 -19.79
C ARG A 68 -1.35 -5.04 -18.50
N ALA A 69 -1.08 -3.91 -17.84
CA ALA A 69 -1.81 -3.52 -16.65
C ALA A 69 -3.31 -3.33 -16.91
N ARG A 70 -3.70 -2.64 -18.00
CA ARG A 70 -5.10 -2.53 -18.43
C ARG A 70 -5.75 -3.88 -18.66
N ALA A 71 -5.08 -4.76 -19.40
CA ALA A 71 -5.58 -6.10 -19.68
C ALA A 71 -5.81 -6.88 -18.37
N ALA A 72 -4.85 -6.84 -17.44
CA ALA A 72 -4.98 -7.50 -16.15
C ALA A 72 -6.15 -6.98 -15.31
N LEU A 73 -6.36 -5.66 -15.27
CA LEU A 73 -7.47 -5.05 -14.53
C LEU A 73 -8.84 -5.31 -15.18
N ALA A 74 -8.88 -5.53 -16.50
CA ALA A 74 -10.12 -5.90 -17.20
C ALA A 74 -10.51 -7.37 -16.98
N GLU A 75 -9.54 -8.25 -16.74
CA GLU A 75 -9.75 -9.71 -16.60
C GLU A 75 -9.85 -10.17 -15.14
N VAL A 76 -9.39 -9.37 -14.17
CA VAL A 76 -9.47 -9.76 -12.75
C VAL A 76 -10.92 -9.95 -12.32
N GLY A 77 -11.18 -11.02 -11.56
CA GLY A 77 -12.55 -11.38 -11.16
C GLY A 77 -13.22 -10.41 -10.18
N PHE A 78 -12.46 -9.66 -9.40
CA PHE A 78 -12.99 -8.65 -8.47
C PHE A 78 -11.96 -7.55 -8.17
N LEU A 79 -12.31 -6.29 -8.44
CA LEU A 79 -11.42 -5.14 -8.24
C LEU A 79 -12.05 -4.12 -7.30
N VAL A 80 -11.34 -3.83 -6.20
CA VAL A 80 -11.65 -2.72 -5.29
C VAL A 80 -10.61 -1.62 -5.47
N SER A 81 -11.03 -0.40 -5.77
CA SER A 81 -10.14 0.77 -5.88
C SER A 81 -10.40 1.78 -4.76
N LEU A 82 -9.34 2.21 -4.08
CA LEU A 82 -9.35 3.33 -3.13
C LEU A 82 -9.01 4.61 -3.90
N GLU A 83 -9.98 5.50 -4.06
CA GLU A 83 -9.89 6.62 -5.00
C GLU A 83 -10.16 7.99 -4.38
N LEU A 84 -9.38 8.96 -4.83
CA LEU A 84 -9.57 10.38 -4.55
C LEU A 84 -10.49 11.03 -5.60
N ARG A 85 -10.43 10.51 -6.83
CA ARG A 85 -11.10 11.00 -8.04
C ARG A 85 -11.28 9.82 -9.00
N PRO A 86 -12.16 9.93 -10.00
CA PRO A 86 -12.17 8.97 -11.10
C PRO A 86 -10.77 8.86 -11.75
N SER A 87 -10.37 7.61 -11.98
CA SER A 87 -9.09 7.17 -12.55
C SER A 87 -9.34 6.03 -13.55
N GLU A 88 -8.34 5.70 -14.37
CA GLU A 88 -8.40 4.54 -15.27
C GLU A 88 -8.59 3.22 -14.50
N VAL A 89 -8.02 3.10 -13.29
CA VAL A 89 -8.25 1.93 -12.42
C VAL A 89 -9.71 1.86 -11.98
N SER A 90 -10.29 3.00 -11.60
CA SER A 90 -11.67 3.07 -11.11
C SER A 90 -12.71 2.72 -12.20
N GLU A 91 -12.37 2.89 -13.47
CA GLU A 91 -13.23 2.49 -14.60
C GLU A 91 -13.34 0.97 -14.74
N HIS A 92 -12.34 0.23 -14.27
CA HIS A 92 -12.34 -1.23 -14.23
C HIS A 92 -12.84 -1.80 -12.89
N ALA A 93 -13.01 -0.97 -11.86
CA ALA A 93 -13.29 -1.44 -10.50
C ALA A 93 -14.77 -1.81 -10.29
N ASP A 94 -15.00 -2.95 -9.64
CA ASP A 94 -16.33 -3.36 -9.17
C ASP A 94 -16.79 -2.50 -7.99
N VAL A 95 -15.84 -2.09 -7.14
CA VAL A 95 -16.10 -1.24 -5.97
C VAL A 95 -15.09 -0.10 -5.93
N VAL A 96 -15.62 1.12 -5.87
CA VAL A 96 -14.81 2.32 -5.62
C VAL A 96 -15.07 2.83 -4.21
N LEU A 97 -14.02 2.90 -3.39
CA LEU A 97 -14.06 3.41 -2.03
C LEU A 97 -13.42 4.81 -1.99
N PRO A 98 -14.20 5.89 -1.79
CA PRO A 98 -13.65 7.23 -1.69
C PRO A 98 -12.76 7.38 -0.45
N VAL A 99 -11.56 7.90 -0.64
CA VAL A 99 -10.60 8.19 0.45
C VAL A 99 -10.25 9.67 0.53
N ALA A 100 -9.79 10.11 1.70
CA ALA A 100 -9.38 11.50 1.95
C ALA A 100 -8.10 11.87 1.22
N ALA A 101 -8.08 13.05 0.61
CA ALA A 101 -6.87 13.65 0.07
C ALA A 101 -5.88 13.97 1.19
N VAL A 102 -4.59 14.11 0.84
CA VAL A 102 -3.53 14.50 1.79
C VAL A 102 -3.87 15.80 2.51
N ALA A 103 -4.50 16.75 1.83
CA ALA A 103 -4.91 18.02 2.43
C ALA A 103 -6.02 17.86 3.50
N GLU A 104 -6.78 16.76 3.48
CA GLU A 104 -7.98 16.53 4.30
C GLU A 104 -7.69 15.61 5.50
N LYS A 105 -6.49 15.03 5.59
CA LYS A 105 -6.09 14.11 6.65
C LYS A 105 -4.75 14.52 7.26
N ALA A 106 -4.52 14.13 8.50
CA ALA A 106 -3.20 14.19 9.12
C ALA A 106 -2.39 12.93 8.75
N GLY A 107 -1.07 13.04 8.80
CA GLY A 107 -0.20 11.92 8.49
C GLY A 107 1.27 12.25 8.61
N THR A 108 2.08 11.40 8.00
CA THR A 108 3.54 11.53 7.96
C THR A 108 4.05 11.12 6.59
N PHE A 109 5.03 11.85 6.06
CA PHE A 109 5.87 11.42 4.95
C PHE A 109 7.28 11.08 5.44
N LEU A 110 7.90 10.07 4.82
CA LEU A 110 9.35 9.92 4.88
C LEU A 110 9.96 10.66 3.69
N ASN A 111 10.92 11.55 3.95
CA ASN A 111 11.67 12.18 2.88
C ASN A 111 12.74 11.22 2.32
N TRP A 112 13.43 11.65 1.26
CA TRP A 112 14.51 10.90 0.60
C TRP A 112 15.71 10.57 1.51
N GLU A 113 15.84 11.23 2.65
CA GLU A 113 16.89 10.98 3.66
C GLU A 113 16.40 10.04 4.77
N GLY A 114 15.20 9.47 4.62
CA GLY A 114 14.57 8.61 5.62
C GLY A 114 14.01 9.37 6.83
N ARG A 115 13.93 10.70 6.80
CA ARG A 115 13.40 11.50 7.91
C ARG A 115 11.87 11.61 7.87
N VAL A 116 11.27 11.28 9.01
CA VAL A 116 9.84 11.42 9.31
C VAL A 116 9.46 12.90 9.36
N ARG A 117 8.44 13.28 8.58
CA ARG A 117 7.84 14.62 8.54
C ARG A 117 6.33 14.51 8.72
N SER A 118 5.86 14.84 9.92
CA SER A 118 4.44 14.85 10.23
C SER A 118 3.76 16.13 9.74
N PHE A 119 2.48 16.01 9.42
CA PHE A 119 1.62 17.10 8.99
C PHE A 119 0.20 16.92 9.52
N GLU A 120 -0.48 18.05 9.70
CA GLU A 120 -1.89 18.10 10.07
C GLU A 120 -2.77 18.29 8.83
N ALA A 121 -4.07 18.00 8.95
CA ALA A 121 -5.02 18.32 7.90
C ALA A 121 -5.04 19.83 7.63
N ALA A 122 -4.79 20.21 6.38
CA ALA A 122 -4.83 21.60 5.93
C ALA A 122 -6.28 22.10 5.79
N LEU A 123 -7.17 21.22 5.34
CA LEU A 123 -8.61 21.44 5.25
C LEU A 123 -9.28 20.71 6.40
N LYS A 124 -9.76 21.47 7.38
CA LYS A 124 -10.45 20.94 8.54
C LYS A 124 -11.91 20.59 8.21
N PRO A 125 -12.53 19.64 8.93
CA PRO A 125 -13.91 19.25 8.68
C PRO A 125 -14.92 20.41 8.68
N ASP A 126 -14.72 21.44 9.49
CA ASP A 126 -15.56 22.63 9.58
C ASP A 126 -15.38 23.60 8.39
N GLN A 127 -14.34 23.41 7.59
CA GLN A 127 -14.03 24.21 6.40
C GLN A 127 -14.53 23.54 5.11
N MET A 128 -15.00 22.29 5.19
CA MET A 128 -15.43 21.50 4.04
C MET A 128 -16.94 21.63 3.81
N THR A 129 -17.35 21.79 2.55
CA THR A 129 -18.77 21.87 2.15
C THR A 129 -19.43 20.50 2.01
N ARG A 130 -18.63 19.43 2.06
CA ARG A 130 -19.07 18.04 1.97
C ARG A 130 -18.53 17.26 3.17
N ARG A 131 -19.16 16.12 3.45
CA ARG A 131 -18.65 15.19 4.46
C ARG A 131 -17.23 14.76 4.05
N PRO A 132 -16.23 14.86 4.95
CA PRO A 132 -14.89 14.38 4.66
C PRO A 132 -14.92 12.88 4.35
N ALA A 133 -14.18 12.46 3.33
CA ALA A 133 -13.93 11.05 3.11
C ALA A 133 -13.10 10.48 4.27
N PRO A 134 -13.22 9.19 4.60
CA PRO A 134 -12.33 8.54 5.55
C PRO A 134 -10.90 8.48 5.00
N SER A 135 -9.89 8.44 5.87
CA SER A 135 -8.52 8.12 5.45
C SER A 135 -8.43 6.67 4.96
N ASP A 136 -7.42 6.37 4.14
CA ASP A 136 -7.15 5.02 3.63
C ASP A 136 -6.97 4.04 4.80
N LEU A 137 -6.25 4.44 5.86
CA LEU A 137 -6.12 3.67 7.10
C LEU A 137 -7.49 3.30 7.68
N ARG A 138 -8.41 4.25 7.76
CA ARG A 138 -9.75 4.02 8.30
C ARG A 138 -10.56 3.08 7.40
N VAL A 139 -10.45 3.24 6.08
CA VAL A 139 -11.09 2.32 5.11
C VAL A 139 -10.56 0.91 5.27
N LEU A 140 -9.23 0.72 5.34
CA LEU A 140 -8.62 -0.59 5.54
C LEU A 140 -9.02 -1.23 6.87
N GLN A 141 -9.10 -0.44 7.96
CA GLN A 141 -9.63 -0.91 9.24
C GLN A 141 -11.09 -1.37 9.11
N MET A 142 -11.95 -0.60 8.44
CA MET A 142 -13.36 -0.96 8.24
C MET A 142 -13.54 -2.22 7.39
N LEU A 143 -12.72 -2.37 6.34
CA LEU A 143 -12.69 -3.58 5.53
C LEU A 143 -12.26 -4.79 6.36
N ALA A 144 -11.19 -4.65 7.14
CA ALA A 144 -10.71 -5.72 8.00
C ALA A 144 -11.75 -6.10 9.07
N ASP A 145 -12.39 -5.13 9.74
CA ASP A 145 -13.46 -5.38 10.71
C ASP A 145 -14.65 -6.12 10.06
N THR A 146 -14.99 -5.80 8.81
CA THR A 146 -16.04 -6.51 8.05
C THR A 146 -15.66 -7.95 7.75
N MET A 147 -14.36 -8.23 7.63
CA MET A 147 -13.80 -9.57 7.44
C MET A 147 -13.50 -10.30 8.75
N ASP A 148 -13.95 -9.76 9.90
CA ASP A 148 -13.67 -10.29 11.25
C ASP A 148 -12.17 -10.31 11.59
N VAL A 149 -11.40 -9.38 11.01
CA VAL A 149 -9.97 -9.15 11.27
C VAL A 149 -9.81 -7.79 11.95
N HIS A 150 -9.53 -7.79 13.24
CA HIS A 150 -9.43 -6.56 14.02
C HIS A 150 -7.98 -6.05 14.07
N LEU A 151 -7.61 -5.17 13.14
CA LEU A 151 -6.26 -4.58 13.09
C LEU A 151 -5.95 -3.70 14.32
N GLY A 152 -6.98 -3.17 14.98
CA GLY A 152 -6.79 -2.30 16.15
C GLY A 152 -6.22 -0.92 15.81
N LEU A 153 -6.39 -0.45 14.58
CA LEU A 153 -5.83 0.81 14.06
C LEU A 153 -6.93 1.82 13.69
N PRO A 154 -7.74 2.31 14.66
CA PRO A 154 -8.87 3.19 14.36
C PRO A 154 -8.47 4.60 13.93
N ASP A 155 -7.25 5.04 14.27
CA ASP A 155 -6.75 6.39 14.03
C ASP A 155 -5.23 6.45 13.83
N LEU A 156 -4.75 7.59 13.36
CA LEU A 156 -3.33 7.85 13.08
C LEU A 156 -2.45 7.70 14.33
N ARG A 157 -2.94 8.14 15.50
CA ARG A 157 -2.19 8.06 16.75
C ARG A 157 -1.89 6.61 17.10
N THR A 158 -2.87 5.72 16.93
CA THR A 158 -2.71 4.30 17.23
C THR A 158 -1.76 3.63 16.23
N ALA A 159 -1.85 3.99 14.95
CA ALA A 159 -0.90 3.52 13.93
C ALA A 159 0.54 3.96 14.22
N HIS A 160 0.77 5.22 14.58
CA HIS A 160 2.10 5.68 14.99
C HIS A 160 2.59 4.94 16.25
N ALA A 161 1.74 4.75 17.26
CA ALA A 161 2.11 4.03 18.47
C ALA A 161 2.49 2.56 18.20
N GLU A 162 1.89 1.91 17.20
CA GLU A 162 2.31 0.57 16.76
C GLU A 162 3.65 0.59 16.02
N LEU A 163 3.83 1.53 15.08
CA LEU A 163 5.11 1.69 14.37
C LEU A 163 6.25 2.02 15.35
N ASP A 164 6.00 2.82 16.38
CA ASP A 164 6.97 3.14 17.44
C ASP A 164 7.31 1.91 18.28
N ARG A 165 6.32 1.03 18.56
CA ARG A 165 6.55 -0.26 19.22
C ARG A 165 7.43 -1.20 18.39
N LEU A 166 7.27 -1.19 17.06
CA LEU A 166 8.15 -1.91 16.13
C LEU A 166 9.58 -1.36 16.19
N GLY A 167 9.73 -0.04 16.21
CA GLY A 167 11.04 0.60 16.23
C GLY A 167 11.94 0.25 15.03
N ALA A 168 13.22 0.62 15.15
CA ALA A 168 14.21 0.40 14.10
C ALA A 168 14.69 -1.05 14.05
N TRP A 169 14.80 -1.59 12.83
CA TRP A 169 15.43 -2.88 12.58
C TRP A 169 16.94 -2.81 12.85
N ARG A 170 17.46 -3.80 13.58
CA ARG A 170 18.89 -3.89 13.97
C ARG A 170 19.60 -5.13 13.42
N GLY A 171 18.91 -5.97 12.66
CA GLY A 171 19.50 -7.12 12.00
C GLY A 171 20.01 -6.81 10.58
N PRO A 172 20.38 -7.85 9.81
CA PRO A 172 20.79 -7.70 8.43
C PRO A 172 19.70 -7.04 7.58
N HIS A 173 20.10 -6.13 6.69
CA HIS A 173 19.18 -5.54 5.72
C HIS A 173 18.99 -6.48 4.51
N ALA A 174 17.95 -6.24 3.73
CA ALA A 174 17.75 -6.95 2.47
C ALA A 174 18.85 -6.54 1.48
N ASP A 175 19.14 -7.45 0.54
CA ASP A 175 20.07 -7.18 -0.55
C ASP A 175 19.58 -6.01 -1.43
N ASP A 176 20.52 -5.36 -2.09
CA ASP A 176 20.22 -4.28 -3.03
C ASP A 176 19.30 -4.78 -4.18
N PRO A 177 18.46 -3.88 -4.76
CA PRO A 177 17.64 -4.23 -5.91
C PRO A 177 18.48 -4.84 -7.04
N ALA A 178 18.06 -5.99 -7.54
CA ALA A 178 18.74 -6.67 -8.66
C ALA A 178 18.46 -6.03 -10.03
N GLU A 179 17.52 -5.09 -10.11
CA GLU A 179 17.15 -4.42 -11.35
C GLU A 179 18.19 -3.36 -11.74
N SER A 180 18.76 -3.50 -12.94
CA SER A 180 19.62 -2.49 -13.53
C SER A 180 18.79 -1.36 -14.14
N ALA A 181 19.22 -0.11 -13.96
CA ALA A 181 18.59 1.04 -14.60
C ALA A 181 18.49 0.83 -16.13
N ALA A 182 17.28 1.01 -16.68
CA ALA A 182 17.08 1.02 -18.12
C ALA A 182 17.83 2.21 -18.75
N PRO A 183 18.27 2.12 -20.02
CA PRO A 183 18.85 3.25 -20.72
C PRO A 183 17.88 4.43 -20.69
N LEU A 184 18.37 5.61 -20.29
CA LEU A 184 17.55 6.82 -20.28
C LEU A 184 16.98 7.08 -21.68
N PRO A 185 15.68 7.43 -21.81
CA PRO A 185 15.13 7.85 -23.09
C PRO A 185 15.95 9.02 -23.62
N ARG A 186 16.40 8.93 -24.88
CA ARG A 186 17.02 10.08 -25.55
C ARG A 186 15.90 10.97 -26.07
N PRO A 187 15.94 12.30 -25.84
CA PRO A 187 14.98 13.19 -26.47
C PRO A 187 14.99 12.98 -27.98
N ALA A 188 13.81 12.96 -28.59
CA ALA A 188 13.70 12.99 -30.04
C ALA A 188 14.36 14.28 -30.55
N ALA A 189 15.25 14.15 -31.53
CA ALA A 189 15.94 15.26 -32.17
C ALA A 189 14.96 16.14 -32.97
#